data_AF-A0A5B9MCN0-F1
#
_entry.id   AF-A0A5B9MCN0-F1
#
_cell.length_a   1.000
_cell.length_b   1.000
_cell.length_c   1.000
_cell.angle_alpha   90.00
_cell.angle_beta   90.00
_cell.angle_gamma   90.00
#
_symmetry.space_group_name_H-M   'P 1'
#
loop_
_entity.id
_entity.type
_entity.pdbx_description
1 polymer ?
#
loop_
_entity_poly.entity_id
_entity_poly.type
_entity_poly.pdbx_seq_one_letter_code
_entity_poly.pdbx_strand_id
1 'polypeptide(L)'
;MKWDQVKRDWSSVSQQVKLKWGKFTDEDLAMISGQRDTFVKLLEQRYGDGRAEAERKVDAFVQELKAQTERSKILSWPQRCWENIRSYRHAKPRI
;
A
#
# COMPACT_ATOMS: atom_id res chain seq x y z
N MET A 1 -3.62 -3.05 8.03
CA MET A 1 -3.62 -1.62 8.40
C MET A 1 -5.03 -1.24 8.81
N LYS A 2 -5.19 -0.23 9.66
CA LYS A 2 -6.50 0.41 9.85
C LYS A 2 -6.74 1.34 8.66
N TRP A 3 -7.98 1.43 8.19
CA TRP A 3 -8.37 2.32 7.10
C TRP A 3 -7.98 3.80 7.37
N ASP A 4 -7.88 4.20 8.64
CA ASP A 4 -7.39 5.51 9.06
C ASP A 4 -5.95 5.84 8.61
N GLN A 5 -5.10 4.84 8.37
CA GLN A 5 -3.77 5.06 7.80
C GLN A 5 -3.87 5.33 6.30
N VAL A 6 -4.71 4.56 5.59
CA VAL A 6 -4.99 4.75 4.16
C VAL A 6 -5.57 6.14 3.91
N LYS A 7 -6.42 6.64 4.80
CA LYS A 7 -6.98 7.99 4.73
C LYS A 7 -5.90 9.08 4.90
N ARG A 8 -4.93 8.87 5.79
CA ARG A 8 -3.82 9.82 5.98
C ARG A 8 -2.88 9.84 4.79
N ASP A 9 -2.55 8.67 4.25
CA ASP A 9 -1.65 8.51 3.11
C ASP A 9 -2.41 8.55 1.75
N TRP A 10 -3.66 9.05 1.74
CA TRP A 10 -4.57 8.94 0.58
C TRP A 10 -3.98 9.52 -0.70
N SER A 11 -3.16 10.57 -0.61
CA SER A 11 -2.48 11.17 -1.77
C SER A 11 -1.55 10.20 -2.52
N SER A 12 -0.80 9.37 -1.79
CA SER A 12 0.05 8.34 -2.40
C SER A 12 -0.78 7.15 -2.87
N VAL A 13 -1.79 6.79 -2.09
CA VAL A 13 -2.70 5.68 -2.37
C VAL A 13 -3.50 5.94 -3.65
N SER A 14 -4.06 7.14 -3.83
CA SER A 14 -4.87 7.51 -5.00
C SER A 14 -4.12 7.34 -6.31
N GLN A 15 -2.82 7.66 -6.35
CA GLN A 15 -1.97 7.40 -7.52
C GLN A 15 -1.89 5.90 -7.85
N GLN A 16 -1.75 5.04 -6.83
CA GLN A 16 -1.75 3.60 -7.04
C GLN A 16 -3.12 3.08 -7.47
N VAL A 17 -4.20 3.63 -6.89
CA VAL A 17 -5.59 3.32 -7.29
C VAL A 17 -5.79 3.66 -8.77
N LYS A 18 -5.33 4.83 -9.22
CA LYS A 18 -5.39 5.26 -10.62
C LYS A 18 -4.65 4.32 -11.55
N LEU A 19 -3.44 3.90 -11.18
CA LEU A 19 -2.65 2.94 -11.96
C LEU A 19 -3.33 1.56 -12.04
N LYS A 20 -3.93 1.10 -10.94
CA LYS A 20 -4.58 -0.22 -10.86
C LYS A 20 -5.94 -0.25 -11.56
N TRP A 21 -6.69 0.84 -11.45
CA TRP A 21 -8.04 0.99 -11.98
C TRP A 21 -8.09 2.25 -12.85
N GLY A 22 -7.57 2.15 -14.07
CA GLY A 22 -7.50 3.27 -15.02
C GLY A 22 -8.85 3.87 -15.47
N LYS A 23 -9.98 3.39 -14.92
CA LYS A 23 -11.31 4.01 -15.09
C LYS A 23 -11.60 5.10 -14.06
N PHE A 24 -10.86 5.16 -12.95
CA PHE A 24 -11.01 6.24 -11.98
C PHE A 24 -10.20 7.46 -12.40
N THR A 25 -10.87 8.61 -12.47
CA THR A 25 -10.21 9.90 -12.69
C THR A 25 -9.72 10.49 -11.38
N ASP A 26 -8.83 11.49 -11.46
CA ASP A 26 -8.33 12.19 -10.27
C ASP A 26 -9.47 12.86 -9.48
N GLU A 27 -10.53 13.28 -10.16
CA GLU A 27 -11.75 13.85 -9.56
C GLU A 27 -12.53 12.82 -8.73
N ASP A 28 -12.72 11.60 -9.25
CA ASP A 28 -13.36 10.51 -8.51
C ASP A 28 -12.56 10.16 -7.24
N LEU A 29 -11.22 10.13 -7.37
CA LEU A 29 -10.30 9.84 -6.27
C LEU A 29 -10.27 10.96 -5.23
N ALA A 30 -10.40 12.21 -5.65
CA ALA A 30 -10.56 13.35 -4.76
C ALA A 30 -11.89 13.29 -4.00
N MET A 31 -12.99 12.91 -4.67
CA MET A 31 -14.31 12.75 -4.06
C MET A 31 -14.33 11.64 -3.00
N ILE A 32 -13.59 10.55 -3.22
CA ILE A 32 -13.46 9.47 -2.22
C ILE A 32 -12.81 9.99 -0.92
N SER A 33 -11.81 10.86 -1.02
CA SER A 33 -11.10 11.46 0.14
C SER A 33 -10.69 10.42 1.21
N GLY A 34 -10.32 9.22 0.77
CA GLY A 34 -9.99 8.10 1.65
C GLY A 34 -11.16 7.59 2.50
N GLN A 35 -12.41 7.68 2.04
CA GLN A 35 -13.58 7.04 2.65
C GLN A 35 -13.89 5.70 1.98
N ARG A 36 -13.99 4.63 2.78
CA ARG A 36 -14.24 3.27 2.28
C ARG A 36 -15.60 3.16 1.60
N ASP A 37 -16.65 3.67 2.25
CA ASP A 37 -18.02 3.58 1.74
C ASP A 37 -18.19 4.31 0.40
N THR A 38 -17.60 5.50 0.28
CA THR A 38 -17.62 6.29 -0.96
C THR A 38 -16.87 5.56 -2.07
N PHE A 39 -15.76 4.89 -1.75
CA PHE A 39 -15.01 4.11 -2.73
C PHE A 39 -15.78 2.89 -3.23
N VAL A 40 -16.46 2.16 -2.34
CA VAL A 40 -17.31 1.01 -2.71
C VAL A 40 -18.46 1.46 -3.61
N LYS A 41 -19.15 2.55 -3.27
CA LYS A 41 -20.24 3.11 -4.10
C LYS A 41 -19.76 3.53 -5.49
N LEU A 42 -18.59 4.15 -5.59
CA LEU A 42 -18.00 4.53 -6.88
C LEU A 42 -17.59 3.30 -7.70
N LEU A 43 -17.06 2.25 -7.06
CA LEU A 43 -16.78 0.98 -7.71
C LEU A 43 -18.06 0.34 -8.26
N GLU A 44 -19.13 0.30 -7.47
CA GLU A 44 -20.45 -0.16 -7.91
C GLU A 44 -20.95 0.64 -9.12
N GLN A 45 -20.87 1.97 -9.08
CA GLN A 45 -21.33 2.85 -10.17
C GLN A 45 -20.48 2.74 -11.45
N ARG A 46 -19.14 2.62 -11.33
CA ARG A 46 -18.22 2.63 -12.48
C ARG A 46 -18.08 1.26 -13.13
N TYR A 47 -18.07 0.20 -12.34
CA TYR A 47 -17.84 -1.16 -12.83
C TYR A 47 -19.12 -2.00 -12.89
N GLY A 48 -20.21 -1.55 -12.27
CA GLY A 48 -21.47 -2.31 -12.22
C GLY A 48 -21.38 -3.58 -11.38
N ASP A 49 -20.29 -3.75 -10.62
CA ASP A 49 -20.08 -4.90 -9.77
C ASP A 49 -21.02 -4.83 -8.57
N GLY A 50 -21.51 -6.00 -8.12
CA GLY A 50 -22.25 -6.07 -6.87
C GLY A 50 -21.40 -5.61 -5.69
N ARG A 51 -22.06 -5.04 -4.66
CA ARG A 51 -21.42 -4.52 -3.44
C ARG A 51 -20.34 -5.43 -2.85
N ALA A 52 -20.63 -6.73 -2.78
CA ALA A 52 -19.71 -7.73 -2.24
C ALA A 52 -18.39 -7.82 -3.05
N GLU A 53 -18.48 -7.69 -4.36
CA GLU A 53 -17.31 -7.74 -5.25
C GLU A 53 -16.51 -6.43 -5.19
N ALA A 54 -17.19 -5.28 -5.11
CA ALA A 54 -16.57 -4.00 -4.85
C ALA A 54 -15.82 -4.00 -3.51
N GLU A 55 -16.44 -4.48 -2.43
CA GLU A 55 -15.82 -4.61 -1.12
C GLU A 55 -14.59 -5.52 -1.14
N ARG A 56 -14.65 -6.67 -1.84
CA ARG A 56 -13.50 -7.56 -2.05
C ARG A 56 -12.34 -6.86 -2.76
N LYS A 57 -12.62 -6.07 -3.79
CA LYS A 57 -11.60 -5.32 -4.55
C LYS A 57 -10.91 -4.27 -3.66
N VAL A 58 -11.69 -3.55 -2.84
CA VAL A 58 -11.14 -2.60 -1.87
C VAL A 58 -10.28 -3.31 -0.82
N ASP A 59 -10.76 -4.41 -0.25
CA ASP A 59 -10.02 -5.17 0.76
C ASP A 59 -8.72 -5.75 0.19
N ALA A 60 -8.75 -6.33 -1.01
CA ALA A 60 -7.56 -6.82 -1.69
C ALA A 60 -6.51 -5.73 -1.87
N PHE A 61 -6.94 -4.51 -2.25
CA PHE A 61 -6.05 -3.37 -2.39
C PHE A 61 -5.45 -2.90 -1.06
N VAL A 62 -6.25 -2.85 0.02
CA VAL A 62 -5.73 -2.52 1.36
C VAL A 62 -4.70 -3.55 1.85
N GLN A 63 -4.91 -4.84 1.56
CA GLN A 63 -3.93 -5.87 1.89
C GLN A 63 -2.64 -5.72 1.09
N GLU A 64 -2.72 -5.36 -0.19
CA GLU A 64 -1.56 -5.10 -1.03
C GLU A 64 -0.74 -3.91 -0.52
N LEU A 65 -1.39 -2.80 -0.14
CA LEU A 65 -0.72 -1.65 0.49
C LEU A 65 -0.01 -2.03 1.81
N LYS A 66 -0.66 -2.86 2.63
CA LYS A 66 -0.05 -3.41 3.85
C LYS A 66 1.21 -4.22 3.51
N ALA A 67 1.12 -5.11 2.52
CA ALA A 67 2.25 -5.93 2.10
C ALA A 67 3.41 -5.08 1.57
N GLN A 68 3.13 -4.02 0.80
CA GLN A 68 4.15 -3.09 0.32
C GLN A 68 4.82 -2.34 1.47
N THR A 69 4.04 -1.82 2.43
CA THR A 69 4.59 -1.10 3.59
C THR A 69 5.45 -2.02 4.47
N GLU A 70 5.00 -3.24 4.72
CA GLU A 70 5.77 -4.22 5.51
C GLU A 70 7.02 -4.68 4.76
N ARG A 71 6.96 -4.87 3.43
CA ARG A 71 8.15 -5.13 2.61
C ARG A 71 9.15 -3.98 2.68
N SER A 72 8.70 -2.72 2.58
CA SER A 72 9.58 -1.55 2.73
C SER A 72 10.23 -1.48 4.12
N LYS A 73 9.53 -1.88 5.19
CA LYS A 73 10.12 -1.99 6.54
C LYS A 73 11.16 -3.10 6.65
N ILE A 74 10.91 -4.26 6.04
CA ILE A 74 11.85 -5.40 6.07
C ILE A 74 13.08 -5.12 5.20
N LEU A 75 12.91 -4.47 4.04
CA LEU A 75 14.00 -4.03 3.16
C LEU A 75 14.81 -2.85 3.70
N SER A 76 14.41 -2.21 4.82
CA SER A 76 15.22 -1.18 5.49
C SER A 76 16.18 -1.75 6.54
N TRP A 77 15.98 -3.00 6.98
CA TRP A 77 16.85 -3.69 7.95
C TRP A 77 18.23 -4.17 7.40
N PRO A 78 18.44 -4.47 6.10
CA PRO A 78 19.76 -4.86 5.61
C PRO A 78 20.78 -3.72 5.65
N GLN A 79 20.39 -2.45 5.62
CA GLN A 79 21.35 -1.35 5.50
C GLN A 79 22.14 -1.11 6.80
N ARG A 80 21.51 -1.25 7.97
CA ARG A 80 22.18 -1.15 9.29
C ARG A 80 22.83 -2.46 9.77
N CYS A 81 22.32 -3.62 9.35
CA CYS A 81 22.91 -4.91 9.71
C CYS A 81 24.12 -5.30 8.86
N TRP A 82 24.25 -4.82 7.61
CA TRP A 82 25.41 -5.13 6.78
C TRP A 82 26.68 -4.36 7.17
N GLU A 83 26.57 -3.15 7.73
CA GLU A 83 27.70 -2.41 8.30
C GLU A 83 28.27 -3.07 9.56
N ASN A 84 27.40 -3.67 10.40
CA ASN A 84 27.85 -4.39 11.59
C ASN A 84 28.50 -5.74 11.24
N ILE A 85 27.98 -6.48 10.25
CA ILE A 85 28.53 -7.78 9.83
C ILE A 85 29.85 -7.63 9.04
N ARG A 86 30.06 -6.52 8.31
CA ARG A 86 31.33 -6.24 7.61
C ARG A 86 32.50 -5.99 8.57
N SER A 87 32.24 -5.48 9.77
CA SER A 87 33.24 -5.31 10.84
C SER A 87 33.83 -6.65 11.33
N TYR A 88 33.01 -7.71 11.39
CA TYR A 88 33.44 -9.01 11.91
C TYR A 88 34.26 -9.86 10.91
N ARG A 89 34.34 -9.49 9.64
CA ARG A 89 35.07 -10.29 8.62
C ARG A 89 36.58 -9.97 8.53
N HIS A 90 37.10 -9.06 9.34
CA HIS A 90 38.54 -8.69 9.36
C HIS A 90 39.30 -9.03 10.64
N ALA A 91 38.70 -9.73 11.62
CA ALA A 91 39.46 -10.30 12.73
C ALA A 91 40.14 -11.61 12.29
N LYS A 92 41.33 -11.51 11.67
CA LYS A 92 42.18 -12.69 11.45
C LYS A 92 42.62 -13.24 12.83
N PRO A 93 42.45 -14.53 13.12
CA PRO A 93 43.12 -15.14 14.26
C PRO A 93 44.63 -15.10 13.99
N ARG A 94 45.37 -14.52 14.94
CA ARG A 94 46.83 -14.53 14.97
C ARG A 94 47.23 -15.90 15.54
N ILE A 95 47.68 -16.80 14.67
CA ILE A 95 48.51 -17.97 15.02
C ILE A 95 49.77 -17.84 14.16
#